data_AF-A0A1L9QT21-F1
#
_entry.id   AF-A0A1L9QT21-F1
#
_cell.length_a   1.000
_cell.length_b   1.000
_cell.length_c   1.000
_cell.angle_alpha   90.00
_cell.angle_beta   90.00
_cell.angle_gamma   90.00
#
_symmetry.space_group_name_H-M   'P 1'
#
loop_
_entity.id
_entity.type
_entity.pdbx_description
1 polymer ?
#
loop_
_entity_poly.entity_id
_entity_poly.type
_entity_poly.pdbx_seq_one_letter_code
_entity_poly.pdbx_strand_id
1 'polypeptide(L)'
;MGLLQFLSNDSAGGIAPVQGQHSQLDATTVHKKSADNAITPNSPGSWEKFRYAPVVEQARSFSPEEAEALRERAKDARITTRATKKAYEALSDMSDNHTRVNKYHERYRRNEARNEKRIQGYSNTSAKYLHSLHPGYAQMGNSLEQAEQQADAAIAPLMGSL
;
A
#
# COMPACT_ATOMS: atom_id res chain seq x y z
N MET A 1 -39.98 -26.26 14.91
CA MET A 1 -39.41 -25.29 15.86
C MET A 1 -37.88 -25.35 15.72
N GLY A 2 -37.27 -24.87 14.65
CA GLY A 2 -37.29 -23.48 14.17
C GLY A 2 -36.03 -22.79 14.69
N LEU A 3 -34.99 -22.74 13.84
CA LEU A 3 -33.61 -22.32 14.11
C LEU A 3 -33.47 -21.00 14.89
N LEU A 4 -32.61 -21.01 15.91
CA LEU A 4 -31.92 -19.80 16.42
C LEU A 4 -30.42 -20.08 16.39
N GLN A 5 -29.84 -19.94 15.19
CA GLN A 5 -28.40 -19.94 14.96
C GLN A 5 -27.97 -18.49 14.71
N PHE A 6 -27.87 -17.71 15.79
CA PHE A 6 -27.21 -16.40 15.77
C PHE A 6 -25.76 -16.60 16.22
N LEU A 7 -24.96 -17.23 15.36
CA LEU A 7 -23.50 -17.23 15.44
C LEU A 7 -22.94 -16.71 14.12
N SER A 8 -23.11 -15.41 13.91
CA SER A 8 -22.23 -14.63 13.03
C SER A 8 -21.51 -13.63 13.91
N ASN A 9 -20.61 -14.15 14.76
CA ASN A 9 -19.51 -13.35 15.27
C ASN A 9 -18.50 -13.20 14.12
N ASP A 10 -18.87 -12.38 13.13
CA ASP A 10 -17.93 -11.81 12.18
C ASP A 10 -16.98 -10.95 13.01
N SER A 11 -15.91 -11.59 13.45
CA SER A 11 -14.76 -10.94 14.07
C SER A 11 -14.08 -10.13 12.99
N ALA A 12 -14.65 -8.96 12.68
CA ALA A 12 -14.01 -7.95 11.85
C ALA A 12 -12.63 -7.67 12.46
N GLY A 13 -11.59 -8.05 11.72
CA GLY A 13 -10.23 -8.23 12.21
C GLY A 13 -9.71 -7.04 13.01
N GLY A 14 -9.19 -7.33 14.20
CA GLY A 14 -8.44 -6.35 14.99
C GLY A 14 -7.21 -5.90 14.21
N ILE A 15 -7.20 -4.65 13.75
CA ILE A 15 -6.09 -4.02 13.00
C ILE A 15 -4.92 -3.65 13.94
N ALA A 16 -5.17 -3.60 15.25
CA ALA A 16 -4.11 -3.31 16.23
C ALA A 16 -3.15 -4.52 16.32
N PRO A 17 -1.85 -4.34 16.04
CA PRO A 17 -0.89 -5.42 16.20
C PRO A 17 -0.87 -5.86 17.66
N VAL A 18 -0.97 -7.17 17.88
CA VAL A 18 -0.68 -7.75 19.19
C VAL A 18 0.78 -7.49 19.51
N GLN A 19 1.08 -7.13 20.75
CA GLN A 19 2.42 -6.74 21.19
C GLN A 19 3.46 -7.79 20.77
N GLY A 20 4.41 -7.41 19.89
CA GLY A 20 5.47 -8.29 19.38
C GLY A 20 5.22 -8.93 18.01
N GLN A 21 4.09 -8.70 17.33
CA GLN A 21 3.89 -9.15 15.94
C GLN A 21 4.37 -8.12 14.90
N HIS A 22 5.26 -8.55 14.00
CA HIS A 22 5.83 -7.77 12.88
C HIS A 22 5.70 -8.47 11.52
N SER A 23 4.81 -9.45 11.39
CA SER A 23 5.03 -10.62 10.54
C SER A 23 4.81 -10.47 9.02
N GLN A 24 4.56 -9.28 8.45
CA GLN A 24 4.16 -9.18 7.03
C GLN A 24 4.96 -8.17 6.20
N LEU A 25 5.94 -7.48 6.76
CA LEU A 25 6.84 -6.60 6.02
C LEU A 25 8.20 -7.29 5.81
N ASP A 26 8.23 -8.31 4.95
CA ASP A 26 9.48 -8.98 4.58
C ASP A 26 10.23 -8.18 3.50
N ALA A 27 11.55 -8.06 3.67
CA ALA A 27 12.45 -7.42 2.72
C ALA A 27 12.35 -8.04 1.31
N THR A 28 12.09 -9.35 1.21
CA THR A 28 11.93 -10.02 -0.08
C THR A 28 10.72 -9.51 -0.87
N THR A 29 9.67 -9.07 -0.18
CA THR A 29 8.44 -8.57 -0.80
C THR A 29 8.57 -7.09 -1.15
N VAL A 30 9.17 -6.29 -0.26
CA VAL A 30 9.33 -4.84 -0.44
C VAL A 30 10.34 -4.50 -1.55
N HIS A 31 11.38 -5.31 -1.71
CA HIS A 31 12.45 -5.07 -2.69
C HIS A 31 12.30 -5.86 -3.98
N LYS A 32 11.10 -6.42 -4.23
CA LYS A 32 10.83 -7.12 -5.48
C LYS A 32 10.96 -6.14 -6.66
N LYS A 33 11.65 -6.58 -7.72
CA LYS A 33 11.77 -5.80 -8.96
C LYS A 33 10.40 -5.54 -9.57
N SER A 34 10.24 -4.39 -10.22
CA SER A 34 9.02 -4.03 -10.95
C SER A 34 8.80 -4.90 -12.20
N ALA A 35 9.87 -5.47 -12.76
CA ALA A 35 9.86 -6.38 -13.90
C ALA A 35 11.08 -7.31 -13.84
N ASP A 36 10.98 -8.48 -14.47
CA ASP A 36 12.07 -9.48 -14.47
C ASP A 36 13.35 -8.96 -15.14
N ASN A 37 13.20 -8.12 -16.16
CA ASN A 37 14.28 -7.48 -16.91
C ASN A 37 14.66 -6.08 -16.39
N ALA A 38 14.17 -5.66 -15.21
CA ALA A 38 14.50 -4.35 -14.67
C ALA A 38 16.01 -4.21 -14.44
N ILE A 39 16.58 -3.11 -14.96
CA ILE A 39 18.00 -2.80 -14.81
C ILE A 39 18.28 -2.46 -13.34
N THR A 40 19.16 -3.25 -12.72
CA THR A 40 19.58 -3.11 -11.31
C THR A 40 21.06 -3.49 -11.21
N PRO A 41 21.77 -3.18 -10.11
CA PRO A 41 23.17 -3.59 -9.95
C PRO A 41 23.39 -5.10 -10.13
N ASN A 42 22.42 -5.92 -9.71
CA ASN A 42 22.46 -7.38 -9.84
C ASN A 42 21.88 -7.89 -11.18
N SER A 43 21.45 -7.00 -12.07
CA SER A 43 20.93 -7.30 -13.40
C SER A 43 21.14 -6.07 -14.29
N PRO A 44 22.37 -5.77 -14.71
CA PRO A 44 22.74 -4.48 -15.31
C PRO A 44 22.30 -4.32 -16.78
N GLY A 45 21.63 -5.33 -17.36
CA GLY A 45 21.34 -5.37 -18.79
C GLY A 45 22.56 -5.82 -19.62
N SER A 46 22.47 -5.64 -20.95
CA SER A 46 23.57 -5.98 -21.87
C SER A 46 24.54 -4.81 -22.03
N TRP A 47 25.83 -5.14 -22.09
CA TRP A 47 26.92 -4.18 -22.37
C TRP A 47 27.32 -4.15 -23.85
N GLU A 48 26.71 -5.00 -24.66
CA GLU A 48 26.98 -5.10 -26.10
C GLU A 48 26.75 -3.77 -26.82
N LYS A 49 27.55 -3.53 -27.86
CA LYS A 49 27.51 -2.28 -28.62
C LYS A 49 26.85 -2.49 -29.96
N PHE A 50 25.88 -1.64 -30.27
CA PHE A 50 25.24 -1.61 -31.58
C PHE A 50 26.20 -1.02 -32.64
N ARG A 51 26.23 -1.63 -33.83
CA ARG A 51 26.94 -1.11 -35.00
C ARG A 51 26.06 -1.25 -36.24
N TYR A 52 26.00 -0.20 -37.05
CA TYR A 52 25.29 -0.25 -38.33
C TYR A 52 26.00 -1.11 -39.36
N ALA A 53 27.31 -1.35 -39.25
CA ALA A 53 28.07 -2.21 -40.15
C ALA A 53 29.24 -2.89 -39.39
N PRO A 54 29.76 -4.03 -39.90
CA PRO A 54 30.95 -4.67 -39.34
C PRO A 54 32.18 -3.75 -39.38
N VAL A 55 33.14 -4.00 -38.50
CA VAL A 55 34.42 -3.28 -38.49
C VAL A 55 35.29 -3.81 -39.62
N VAL A 56 35.94 -2.90 -40.36
CA VAL A 56 36.96 -3.26 -41.36
C VAL A 56 38.30 -3.34 -40.63
N GLU A 57 38.74 -4.55 -40.31
CA GLU A 57 39.92 -4.79 -39.45
C GLU A 57 41.26 -4.55 -40.16
N GLN A 58 41.29 -4.66 -41.48
CA GLN A 58 42.49 -4.49 -42.31
C GLN A 58 42.15 -3.69 -43.57
N ALA A 59 43.14 -2.99 -44.12
CA ALA A 59 42.95 -2.23 -45.36
C ALA A 59 42.59 -3.17 -46.52
N ARG A 60 41.52 -2.82 -47.27
CA ARG A 60 41.08 -3.51 -48.49
C ARG A 60 40.49 -2.52 -49.48
N SER A 61 40.44 -2.91 -50.75
CA SER A 61 39.62 -2.23 -51.74
C SER A 61 38.15 -2.63 -51.61
N PHE A 62 37.27 -1.75 -52.08
CA PHE A 62 35.84 -2.01 -52.22
C PHE A 62 35.47 -1.94 -53.69
N SER A 63 34.54 -2.78 -54.14
CA SER A 63 33.97 -2.63 -55.48
C SER A 63 33.07 -1.38 -55.53
N PRO A 64 32.79 -0.82 -56.73
CA PRO A 64 31.84 0.27 -56.88
C PRO A 64 30.46 -0.04 -56.31
N GLU A 65 29.98 -1.28 -56.48
CA GLU A 65 28.69 -1.75 -55.97
C GLU A 65 28.68 -1.82 -54.43
N GLU A 66 29.77 -2.32 -53.82
CA GLU A 66 29.94 -2.33 -52.36
C GLU A 66 29.94 -0.91 -51.79
N ALA A 67 30.64 0.02 -52.44
CA ALA A 67 30.70 1.42 -52.04
C ALA A 67 29.32 2.10 -52.11
N GLU A 68 28.54 1.87 -53.17
CA GLU A 68 27.20 2.45 -53.30
C GLU A 68 26.22 1.83 -52.28
N ALA A 69 26.29 0.52 -52.04
CA ALA A 69 25.49 -0.12 -51.00
C ALA A 69 25.78 0.44 -49.60
N LEU A 70 27.06 0.70 -49.28
CA LEU A 70 27.44 1.36 -48.03
C LEU A 70 26.93 2.81 -47.97
N ARG A 71 26.91 3.52 -49.09
CA ARG A 71 26.37 4.89 -49.18
C ARG A 71 24.88 4.92 -48.89
N GLU A 72 24.09 4.03 -49.47
CA GLU A 72 22.65 3.92 -49.20
C GLU A 72 22.40 3.54 -47.74
N ARG A 73 23.12 2.53 -47.21
CA ARG A 73 23.02 2.15 -45.79
C ARG A 73 23.37 3.31 -44.86
N ALA A 74 24.31 4.17 -45.24
CA ALA A 74 24.65 5.37 -44.48
C ALA A 74 23.51 6.42 -44.48
N LYS A 75 22.73 6.52 -45.57
CA LYS A 75 21.52 7.36 -45.60
C LYS A 75 20.46 6.81 -44.66
N ASP A 76 20.18 5.51 -44.73
CA ASP A 76 19.24 4.84 -43.83
C ASP A 76 19.66 4.94 -42.36
N ALA A 77 20.95 4.80 -42.08
CA ALA A 77 21.50 4.97 -40.74
C ALA A 77 21.20 6.37 -40.18
N ARG A 78 21.26 7.43 -41.00
CA ARG A 78 20.92 8.80 -40.56
C ARG A 78 19.43 8.95 -40.22
N ILE A 79 18.55 8.37 -41.04
CA ILE A 79 17.10 8.42 -40.83
C ILE A 79 16.74 7.64 -39.55
N THR A 80 17.21 6.40 -39.45
CA THR A 80 16.96 5.53 -38.30
C THR A 80 17.55 6.12 -37.03
N THR A 81 18.76 6.70 -37.04
CA THR A 81 19.34 7.36 -35.86
C THR A 81 18.43 8.45 -35.29
N ARG A 82 17.82 9.29 -36.15
CA ARG A 82 16.91 10.35 -35.71
C ARG A 82 15.63 9.78 -35.09
N ALA A 83 15.08 8.72 -35.68
CA ALA A 83 13.91 8.03 -35.13
C ALA A 83 14.24 7.34 -33.80
N THR A 84 15.38 6.65 -33.73
CA THR A 84 15.90 5.97 -32.54
C THR A 84 16.11 6.95 -31.39
N LYS A 85 16.67 8.14 -31.64
CA LYS A 85 16.79 9.19 -30.62
C LYS A 85 15.42 9.53 -30.01
N LYS A 86 14.43 9.85 -30.86
CA LYS A 86 13.07 10.18 -30.40
C LYS A 86 12.42 9.03 -29.63
N ALA A 87 12.64 7.80 -30.07
CA ALA A 87 12.12 6.61 -29.40
C ALA A 87 12.73 6.45 -28.00
N TYR A 88 14.05 6.59 -27.84
CA TYR A 88 14.70 6.52 -26.52
C TYR A 88 14.27 7.66 -25.60
N GLU A 89 14.10 8.88 -26.11
CA GLU A 89 13.54 10.00 -25.32
C GLU A 89 12.13 9.68 -24.81
N ALA A 90 11.24 9.21 -25.70
CA ALA A 90 9.89 8.81 -25.30
C ALA A 90 9.87 7.67 -24.28
N LEU A 91 10.73 6.66 -24.44
CA LEU A 91 10.87 5.56 -23.48
C LEU A 91 11.35 6.07 -22.11
N SER A 92 12.27 7.03 -22.08
CA SER A 92 12.73 7.69 -20.85
C SER A 92 11.57 8.41 -20.16
N ASP A 93 10.81 9.22 -20.90
CA ASP A 93 9.66 9.96 -20.36
C ASP A 93 8.58 9.01 -19.81
N MET A 94 8.31 7.90 -20.49
CA MET A 94 7.41 6.86 -20.01
C MET A 94 7.90 6.26 -18.69
N SER A 95 9.20 5.94 -18.59
CA SER A 95 9.83 5.40 -17.37
C SER A 95 9.71 6.37 -16.18
N ASP A 96 9.95 7.66 -16.42
CA ASP A 96 9.82 8.69 -15.40
C ASP A 96 8.37 8.83 -14.92
N ASN A 97 7.41 8.75 -15.84
CA ASN A 97 6.00 8.76 -15.50
C ASN A 97 5.58 7.51 -14.72
N HIS A 98 6.05 6.31 -15.08
CA HIS A 98 5.85 5.09 -14.28
C HIS A 98 6.37 5.28 -12.85
N THR A 99 7.56 5.86 -12.68
CA THR A 99 8.15 6.14 -11.37
C THR A 99 7.27 7.10 -10.56
N ARG A 100 6.76 8.16 -11.19
CA ARG A 100 5.85 9.13 -10.54
C ARG A 100 4.56 8.49 -10.07
N VAL A 101 3.92 7.66 -10.89
CA VAL A 101 2.69 6.94 -10.54
C VAL A 101 2.92 6.08 -9.29
N ASN A 102 3.99 5.28 -9.28
CA ASN A 102 4.33 4.45 -8.12
C ASN A 102 4.61 5.28 -6.87
N LYS A 103 5.35 6.39 -7.00
CA LYS A 103 5.57 7.34 -5.90
C LYS A 103 4.26 7.87 -5.32
N TYR A 104 3.31 8.25 -6.16
CA TYR A 104 2.01 8.76 -5.72
C TYR A 104 1.18 7.67 -5.04
N HIS A 105 1.16 6.47 -5.60
CA HIS A 105 0.48 5.33 -4.99
C HIS A 105 1.05 5.00 -3.60
N GLU A 106 2.37 4.95 -3.45
CA GLU A 106 3.00 4.71 -2.16
C GLU A 106 2.77 5.85 -1.15
N ARG A 107 2.61 7.09 -1.61
CA ARG A 107 2.20 8.21 -0.74
C ARG A 107 0.75 8.04 -0.28
N TYR A 108 -0.15 7.65 -1.18
CA TYR A 108 -1.53 7.36 -0.87
C TYR A 108 -1.65 6.23 0.17
N ARG A 109 -0.98 5.09 -0.04
CA ARG A 109 -0.95 3.96 0.92
C ARG A 109 -0.52 4.39 2.32
N ARG A 110 0.53 5.22 2.42
CA ARG A 110 1.01 5.78 3.70
C ARG A 110 -0.02 6.68 4.38
N ASN A 111 -0.74 7.48 3.61
CA ASN A 111 -1.78 8.37 4.14
C ASN A 111 -3.00 7.58 4.62
N GLU A 112 -3.46 6.60 3.86
CA GLU A 112 -4.53 5.68 4.26
C GLU A 112 -4.20 4.97 5.57
N ALA A 113 -3.02 4.34 5.66
CA ALA A 113 -2.59 3.67 6.89
C ALA A 113 -2.54 4.62 8.10
N ARG A 114 -2.12 5.88 7.91
CA ARG A 114 -2.13 6.89 8.97
C ARG A 114 -3.55 7.27 9.39
N ASN A 115 -4.46 7.43 8.44
CA ASN A 115 -5.84 7.79 8.71
C ASN A 115 -6.56 6.66 9.46
N GLU A 116 -6.37 5.42 9.02
CA GLU A 116 -6.92 4.24 9.71
C GLU A 116 -6.45 4.18 11.17
N LYS A 117 -5.15 4.35 11.42
CA LYS A 117 -4.62 4.42 12.80
C LYS A 117 -5.33 5.50 13.63
N ARG A 118 -5.62 6.67 13.06
CA ARG A 118 -6.29 7.77 13.77
C ARG A 118 -7.74 7.42 14.09
N ILE A 119 -8.48 6.87 13.12
CA ILE A 119 -9.87 6.42 13.29
C ILE A 119 -9.93 5.41 14.44
N GLN A 120 -9.08 4.37 14.40
CA GLN A 120 -9.00 3.38 15.47
C GLN A 120 -8.58 3.99 16.81
N GLY A 121 -7.68 4.97 16.80
CA GLY A 121 -7.28 5.72 17.97
C GLY A 121 -8.43 6.49 18.62
N TYR A 122 -9.31 7.12 17.82
CA TYR A 122 -10.51 7.78 18.33
C TYR A 122 -11.49 6.78 18.92
N SER A 123 -11.78 5.67 18.23
CA SER A 123 -12.64 4.60 18.74
C SER A 123 -12.13 4.03 20.07
N ASN A 124 -10.83 3.76 20.17
CA ASN A 124 -10.19 3.28 21.40
C ASN A 124 -10.30 4.30 22.55
N THR A 125 -10.10 5.59 22.26
CA THR A 125 -10.22 6.65 23.26
C THR A 125 -11.66 6.75 23.78
N SER A 126 -12.64 6.71 22.89
CA SER A 126 -14.06 6.68 23.26
C SER A 126 -14.41 5.44 24.07
N ALA A 127 -13.93 4.26 23.68
CA ALA A 127 -14.16 3.02 24.43
C ALA A 127 -13.59 3.09 25.85
N LYS A 128 -12.35 3.59 26.01
CA LYS A 128 -11.76 3.83 27.33
C LYS A 128 -12.58 4.79 28.18
N TYR A 129 -13.06 5.88 27.58
CA TYR A 129 -13.90 6.85 28.27
C TYR A 129 -15.21 6.22 28.72
N LEU A 130 -15.93 5.51 27.84
CA LEU A 130 -17.17 4.83 28.19
C LEU A 130 -16.95 3.81 29.32
N HIS A 131 -15.90 2.99 29.25
CA HIS A 131 -15.54 2.08 30.34
C HIS A 131 -15.26 2.81 31.65
N SER A 132 -14.62 3.98 31.62
CA SER A 132 -14.36 4.78 32.82
C SER A 132 -15.64 5.30 33.49
N LEU A 133 -16.76 5.43 32.77
CA LEU A 133 -18.05 5.83 33.32
C LEU A 133 -18.79 4.70 34.04
N HIS A 134 -18.45 3.44 33.77
CA HIS A 134 -19.17 2.28 34.32
C HIS A 134 -19.28 2.30 35.86
N PRO A 135 -18.21 2.58 36.64
CA PRO A 135 -18.32 2.63 38.10
C PRO A 135 -19.27 3.71 38.60
N GLY A 136 -19.29 4.87 37.93
CA GLY A 136 -20.19 5.97 38.28
C GLY A 136 -21.66 5.60 38.06
N TYR A 137 -21.98 4.99 36.91
CA TYR A 137 -23.33 4.48 36.64
C TYR A 137 -23.75 3.39 37.63
N ALA A 138 -22.83 2.48 37.98
CA ALA A 138 -23.10 1.46 38.99
C ALA A 138 -23.42 2.07 40.36
N GLN A 139 -22.69 3.11 40.78
CA GLN A 139 -22.98 3.85 42.01
C GLN A 139 -24.34 4.54 41.97
N MET A 140 -24.71 5.17 40.84
CA MET A 140 -26.02 5.79 40.69
C MET A 140 -27.15 4.77 40.82
N GLY A 141 -27.02 3.60 40.19
CA GLY A 141 -27.97 2.50 40.33
C GLY A 141 -28.14 2.05 41.79
N ASN A 142 -27.02 1.80 42.48
CA ASN A 142 -27.05 1.41 43.90
C ASN A 142 -27.68 2.49 44.79
N SER A 143 -27.43 3.77 44.52
CA SER A 143 -28.01 4.87 45.31
C SER A 143 -29.53 5.01 45.11
N LEU A 144 -30.02 4.69 43.91
CA LEU A 144 -31.46 4.68 43.62
C LEU A 144 -32.16 3.54 44.36
N GLU A 145 -31.57 2.34 44.34
CA GLU A 145 -32.09 1.18 45.06
C GLU A 145 -32.14 1.43 46.58
N GLN A 146 -31.10 2.08 47.14
CA GLN A 146 -31.11 2.49 48.54
C GLN A 146 -32.24 3.48 48.87
N ALA A 147 -32.51 4.43 47.98
CA ALA A 147 -33.59 5.40 48.17
C ALA A 147 -34.97 4.74 48.11
N GLU A 148 -35.16 3.76 47.21
CA GLU A 148 -36.38 2.95 47.12
C GLU A 148 -36.61 2.14 48.40
N GLN A 149 -35.59 1.42 48.88
CA GLN A 149 -35.66 0.66 50.13
C GLN A 149 -36.00 1.54 51.35
N GLN A 150 -35.44 2.76 51.40
CA GLN A 150 -35.77 3.73 52.47
C GLN A 150 -37.22 4.19 52.40
N ALA A 151 -37.74 4.45 51.20
CA ALA A 151 -39.13 4.81 51.00
C ALA A 151 -40.08 3.67 51.42
N ASP A 152 -39.80 2.44 50.99
CA ASP A 152 -40.60 1.25 51.36
C ASP A 152 -40.59 1.00 52.87
N ALA A 153 -39.42 1.12 53.51
CA ALA A 153 -39.28 0.99 54.96
C ALA A 153 -40.08 2.06 55.72
N ALA A 154 -40.20 3.28 55.18
CA ALA A 154 -41.01 4.34 55.76
C ALA A 154 -42.51 4.13 55.55
N ILE A 155 -42.92 3.51 54.43
CA ILE A 155 -44.32 3.22 54.11
C ILE A 155 -44.84 2.00 54.88
N ALA A 156 -44.03 0.96 55.08
CA ALA A 156 -44.41 -0.28 55.76
C ALA A 156 -45.14 -0.08 57.12
N PRO A 157 -44.67 0.77 58.06
CA PRO A 157 -45.38 1.00 59.32
C PRO A 157 -46.69 1.78 59.15
N LEU A 158 -46.81 2.65 58.13
CA LEU A 158 -48.07 3.35 57.83
C LEU A 158 -49.14 2.37 57.35
N MET A 159 -48.74 1.43 56.49
CA MET A 159 -49.64 0.40 55.95
C MET A 159 -50.04 -0.65 56.98
N GLY A 160 -49.19 -0.96 57.96
CA GLY A 160 -49.52 -1.89 59.06
C GLY A 160 -50.40 -1.28 60.17
N SER A 161 -50.67 0.03 60.12
CA SER A 161 -51.52 0.75 61.07
C SER A 161 -52.96 1.00 60.59
N LEU A 162 -53.29 0.53 59.37
CA LEU A 162 -54.64 0.44 58.80
C LEU A 162 -55.23 -0.96 59.04
#